data_AF-A0A9P7MQY7-F1
#
_entry.id   AF-A0A9P7MQY7-F1
#
_cell.length_a   1.000
_cell.length_b   1.000
_cell.length_c   1.000
_cell.angle_alpha   90.00
_cell.angle_beta   90.00
_cell.angle_gamma   90.00
#
_symmetry.space_group_name_H-M   'P 1'
#
loop_
_entity.id
_entity.type
_entity.pdbx_description
1 polymer ?
#
loop_
_entity_poly.entity_id
_entity_poly.type
_entity_poly.pdbx_seq_one_letter_code
_entity_poly.pdbx_strand_id
1 'polypeptide(L)'
;MAPSDSASTNCIRYRPLNRNRNEIRLLEVQPPLTDDINERVVCRLVHERLDDDPEFAGLSTLYGTVTNYEYMQVNGSKIAVPLNVAEALRHVRSLFLGRRDVQSPDLTDATSSHTKVSLSPSQPQSLSPTQSHSKSQPQLQSQVPSRSPPQSRSDKIPGWLRSLLKNAKQILVDSSSSSKGNSPPPLRIWLDLLCINRQDAKEEAERRSSLVRAYRHAQMVIGWLGPADDTSDLAIDIIRAWDSCMPINFGEPGDREAHPENYAPIMQWMGPVAHLSNIPEGVTDPRDVPSYKAISSFLTRPYFRNAWILDDMALARFPAFLVADEIVSWKQILRLNRVNEDIKDHGAEMFPNELRHLLEYMPLNTVCTFLKEFDKRQREDETMPPMLTHTTTSSGTSSTSALSLQRSI
;
A
#
# COMPACT_ATOMS: atom_id res chain seq x y z
N MET A 1 27.79 37.15 -26.46
CA MET A 1 28.11 35.72 -26.66
C MET A 1 27.47 34.95 -25.51
N ALA A 2 26.36 34.27 -25.77
CA ALA A 2 25.85 33.26 -24.85
C ALA A 2 26.68 31.97 -25.07
N PRO A 3 26.98 31.17 -24.03
CA PRO A 3 27.66 29.90 -24.24
C PRO A 3 26.71 28.97 -24.98
N SER A 4 27.16 28.52 -26.15
CA SER A 4 26.57 27.46 -26.94
C SER A 4 26.92 26.12 -26.31
N ASP A 5 26.19 25.73 -25.25
CA ASP A 5 26.12 24.31 -24.89
C ASP A 5 25.00 23.70 -25.71
N SER A 6 25.39 22.91 -26.70
CA SER A 6 24.53 21.99 -27.41
C SER A 6 23.98 20.97 -26.42
N ALA A 7 22.87 21.32 -25.76
CA ALA A 7 22.07 20.39 -24.99
C ALA A 7 21.49 19.37 -25.97
N SER A 8 22.21 18.27 -26.19
CA SER A 8 21.63 17.06 -26.73
C SER A 8 20.40 16.75 -25.87
N THR A 9 19.22 16.94 -26.43
CA THR A 9 17.95 16.71 -25.77
C THR A 9 17.96 15.27 -25.24
N ASN A 10 18.11 15.12 -23.92
CA ASN A 10 18.24 13.81 -23.27
C ASN A 10 16.89 13.08 -23.29
N CYS A 11 16.51 12.57 -24.46
CA CYS A 11 15.31 11.80 -24.70
C CYS A 11 15.63 10.31 -24.61
N ILE A 12 14.65 9.51 -24.20
CA ILE A 12 14.75 8.05 -24.28
C ILE A 12 14.81 7.67 -25.76
N ARG A 13 15.82 6.89 -26.14
CA ARG A 13 15.91 6.30 -27.48
C ARG A 13 15.09 5.01 -27.51
N TYR A 14 13.89 5.09 -28.07
CA TYR A 14 12.99 3.95 -28.18
C TYR A 14 13.35 3.04 -29.37
N ARG A 15 13.32 1.72 -29.14
CA ARG A 15 13.15 0.73 -30.21
C ARG A 15 11.65 0.55 -30.48
N PRO A 16 11.18 0.60 -31.75
CA PRO A 16 9.77 0.39 -32.08
C PRO A 16 9.22 -0.93 -31.53
N LEU A 17 7.95 -0.93 -31.12
CA LEU A 17 7.25 -2.13 -30.67
C LEU A 17 6.88 -3.03 -31.87
N ASN A 18 7.09 -4.34 -31.73
CA ASN A 18 6.59 -5.33 -32.67
C ASN A 18 5.10 -5.63 -32.42
N ARG A 19 4.26 -5.00 -33.23
CA ARG A 19 2.79 -5.09 -33.15
C ARG A 19 2.24 -6.49 -33.41
N ASN A 20 2.93 -7.30 -34.21
CA ASN A 20 2.49 -8.65 -34.53
C ASN A 20 2.78 -9.65 -33.40
N ARG A 21 3.49 -9.21 -32.35
CA ARG A 21 3.96 -10.06 -31.25
C ARG A 21 3.46 -9.61 -29.88
N ASN A 22 2.42 -8.77 -29.84
CA ASN A 22 1.87 -8.19 -28.62
C ASN A 22 2.95 -7.63 -27.68
N GLU A 23 3.97 -7.00 -28.27
CA GLU A 23 5.14 -6.51 -27.53
C GLU A 23 4.77 -5.29 -26.65
N ILE A 24 5.44 -5.16 -25.52
CA ILE A 24 5.34 -4.07 -24.56
C ILE A 24 6.75 -3.68 -24.09
N ARG A 25 6.92 -2.43 -23.64
CA ARG A 25 8.14 -1.99 -22.97
C ARG A 25 7.96 -1.99 -21.45
N LEU A 26 8.98 -2.43 -20.73
CA LEU A 26 9.01 -2.43 -19.27
C LEU A 26 10.29 -1.73 -18.80
N LEU A 27 10.19 -1.02 -17.68
CA LEU A 27 11.33 -0.49 -16.95
C LEU A 27 11.88 -1.59 -16.05
N GLU A 28 13.05 -2.08 -16.39
CA GLU A 28 13.84 -2.93 -15.51
C GLU A 28 14.60 -2.04 -14.53
N VAL A 29 14.15 -2.00 -13.28
CA VAL A 29 14.66 -1.13 -12.22
C VAL A 29 15.82 -1.83 -11.51
N GLN A 30 16.95 -1.13 -11.38
CA GLN A 30 18.09 -1.66 -10.64
C GLN A 30 17.89 -1.56 -9.12
N PRO A 31 18.41 -2.50 -8.33
CA PRO A 31 18.42 -2.41 -6.87
C PRO A 31 19.14 -1.14 -6.39
N PRO A 32 18.78 -0.61 -5.21
CA PRO A 32 19.52 0.49 -4.61
C PRO A 32 20.93 0.03 -4.19
N LEU A 33 21.91 0.91 -4.36
CA LEU A 33 23.31 0.69 -3.95
C LEU A 33 23.53 1.06 -2.48
N THR A 34 22.70 1.96 -1.95
CA THR A 34 22.73 2.52 -0.60
C THR A 34 21.34 2.42 0.04
N ASP A 35 21.25 2.67 1.35
CA ASP A 35 19.97 2.70 2.06
C ASP A 35 19.28 4.08 1.98
N ASP A 36 19.81 5.01 1.17
CA ASP A 36 19.18 6.31 0.94
C ASP A 36 18.01 6.18 -0.03
N ILE A 37 16.79 6.42 0.48
CA ILE A 37 15.56 6.44 -0.34
C ILE A 37 15.60 7.49 -1.46
N ASN A 38 16.49 8.49 -1.38
CA ASN A 38 16.68 9.52 -2.40
C ASN A 38 17.77 9.15 -3.42
N GLU A 39 18.37 7.96 -3.32
CA GLU A 39 19.28 7.45 -4.33
C GLU A 39 18.60 7.50 -5.70
N ARG A 40 19.31 8.01 -6.71
CA ARG A 40 18.80 8.10 -8.08
C ARG A 40 18.32 6.74 -8.58
N VAL A 41 17.17 6.74 -9.25
CA VAL A 41 16.68 5.53 -9.92
C VAL A 41 17.47 5.29 -11.21
N VAL A 42 17.96 4.06 -11.38
CA VAL A 42 18.63 3.60 -12.59
C VAL A 42 17.81 2.46 -13.19
N CYS A 43 17.43 2.62 -14.46
CA CYS A 43 16.60 1.66 -15.18
C CYS A 43 17.19 1.30 -16.55
N ARG A 44 16.76 0.16 -17.06
CA ARG A 44 16.85 -0.21 -18.48
C ARG A 44 15.46 -0.38 -19.05
N LEU A 45 15.27 0.00 -20.30
CA LEU A 45 14.02 -0.24 -21.01
C LEU A 45 14.15 -1.56 -21.76
N VAL A 46 13.37 -2.55 -21.38
CA VAL A 46 13.34 -3.88 -21.99
C VAL A 46 12.04 -4.08 -22.75
N HIS A 47 12.05 -5.00 -23.71
CA HIS A 47 10.87 -5.35 -24.50
C HIS A 47 10.49 -6.78 -24.19
N GLU A 48 9.21 -6.97 -23.85
CA GLU A 48 8.64 -8.27 -23.53
C GLU A 48 7.39 -8.51 -24.38
N ARG A 49 7.01 -9.76 -24.55
CA ARG A 49 5.79 -10.13 -25.27
C ARG A 49 4.74 -10.53 -24.26
N LEU A 50 3.57 -9.92 -24.32
CA LEU A 50 2.48 -10.27 -23.39
C LEU A 50 2.02 -11.73 -23.53
N ASP A 51 2.18 -12.31 -24.73
CA ASP A 51 1.87 -13.73 -24.99
C ASP A 51 2.77 -14.70 -24.21
N ASP A 52 3.96 -14.24 -23.79
CA ASP A 52 4.93 -15.04 -23.04
C ASP A 52 4.72 -14.90 -21.50
N ASP A 53 3.60 -14.29 -21.08
CA ASP A 53 3.18 -14.02 -19.68
C ASP A 53 4.29 -13.41 -18.80
N PRO A 54 4.83 -12.24 -19.16
CA PRO A 54 5.93 -11.64 -18.42
C PRO A 54 5.46 -11.18 -17.03
N GLU A 55 6.30 -11.40 -16.02
CA GLU A 55 6.04 -10.91 -14.66
C GLU A 55 6.48 -9.44 -14.53
N PHE A 56 5.53 -8.56 -14.27
CA PHE A 56 5.79 -7.14 -14.00
C PHE A 56 4.69 -6.52 -13.14
N ALA A 57 5.00 -5.38 -12.51
CA ALA A 57 4.03 -4.53 -11.85
C ALA A 57 3.69 -3.31 -12.73
N GLY A 58 2.47 -2.80 -12.64
CA GLY A 58 2.12 -1.48 -13.15
C GLY A 58 2.34 -0.41 -12.08
N LEU A 59 2.73 0.78 -12.49
CA LEU A 59 2.77 1.96 -11.63
C LEU A 59 1.80 3.01 -12.16
N SER A 60 0.87 3.40 -11.29
CA SER A 60 -0.10 4.45 -11.53
C SER A 60 0.18 5.60 -10.56
N THR A 61 0.37 6.82 -11.09
CA THR A 61 0.76 7.98 -10.26
C THR A 61 0.30 9.27 -10.91
N LEU A 62 0.01 10.28 -10.09
CA LEU A 62 -0.23 11.64 -10.57
C LEU A 62 1.11 12.28 -10.93
N TYR A 63 1.25 12.76 -12.17
CA TYR A 63 2.49 13.42 -12.60
C TYR A 63 2.76 14.76 -11.90
N GLY A 64 1.78 15.32 -11.18
CA GLY A 64 1.94 16.58 -10.45
C GLY A 64 2.17 17.77 -11.39
N THR A 65 2.75 18.84 -10.84
CA THR A 65 3.08 20.06 -11.58
C THR A 65 4.32 19.87 -12.45
N VAL A 66 4.19 20.16 -13.75
CA VAL A 66 5.25 19.99 -14.77
C VAL A 66 6.52 20.82 -14.54
N THR A 67 6.52 21.74 -13.57
CA THR A 67 7.67 22.58 -13.23
C THR A 67 8.68 21.86 -12.33
N ASN A 68 8.27 20.82 -11.59
CA ASN A 68 9.12 20.11 -10.64
C ASN A 68 9.52 18.76 -11.24
N TYR A 69 10.80 18.60 -11.56
CA TYR A 69 11.34 17.39 -12.14
C TYR A 69 12.60 16.93 -11.40
N GLU A 70 12.85 15.63 -11.47
CA GLU A 70 14.07 14.98 -10.99
C GLU A 70 14.70 14.21 -12.16
N TYR A 71 16.00 13.95 -12.07
CA TYR A 71 16.72 13.19 -13.09
C TYR A 71 16.94 11.75 -12.65
N MET A 72 16.51 10.81 -13.49
CA MET A 72 16.83 9.39 -13.39
C MET A 72 17.71 8.94 -14.56
N GLN A 73 18.26 7.72 -14.49
CA GLN A 73 18.98 7.12 -15.62
C GLN A 73 18.13 6.06 -16.30
N VAL A 74 17.99 6.13 -17.61
CA VAL A 74 17.32 5.12 -18.43
C VAL A 74 18.23 4.78 -19.61
N ASN A 75 18.62 3.51 -19.74
CA ASN A 75 19.56 3.05 -20.79
C ASN A 75 20.89 3.84 -20.79
N GLY A 76 21.36 4.27 -19.62
CA GLY A 76 22.56 5.11 -19.47
C GLY A 76 22.35 6.61 -19.73
N SER A 77 21.19 7.02 -20.27
CA SER A 77 20.87 8.42 -20.53
C SER A 77 20.20 9.08 -19.32
N LYS A 78 20.46 10.36 -19.10
CA LYS A 78 19.89 11.16 -18.01
C LYS A 78 18.52 11.73 -18.39
N ILE A 79 17.43 11.13 -17.91
CA ILE A 79 16.06 11.50 -18.27
C ILE A 79 15.41 12.33 -17.15
N ALA A 80 14.80 13.45 -17.50
CA ALA A 80 13.99 14.24 -16.58
C ALA A 80 12.58 13.65 -16.49
N VAL A 81 12.10 13.42 -15.27
CA VAL A 81 10.74 12.96 -14.98
C VAL A 81 10.11 13.84 -13.92
N PRO A 82 8.77 13.97 -13.87
CA PRO A 82 8.12 14.70 -12.79
C PRO A 82 8.51 14.14 -11.42
N LEU A 83 8.66 15.02 -10.42
CA LEU A 83 9.14 14.64 -9.09
C LEU A 83 8.32 13.49 -8.47
N ASN A 84 6.98 13.57 -8.56
CA ASN A 84 6.09 12.52 -8.06
C ASN A 84 6.33 11.14 -8.70
N VAL A 85 6.78 11.11 -9.97
CA VAL A 85 7.11 9.86 -10.66
C VAL A 85 8.44 9.30 -10.15
N ALA A 86 9.44 10.16 -9.95
CA ALA A 86 10.72 9.75 -9.37
C ALA A 86 10.54 9.20 -7.95
N GLU A 87 9.77 9.90 -7.10
CA GLU A 87 9.41 9.45 -5.76
C GLU A 87 8.69 8.11 -5.79
N ALA A 88 7.64 7.98 -6.60
CA ALA A 88 6.89 6.73 -6.74
C ALA A 88 7.81 5.55 -7.12
N LEU A 89 8.72 5.75 -8.08
CA LEU A 89 9.69 4.72 -8.47
C LEU A 89 10.68 4.39 -7.35
N ARG A 90 11.15 5.37 -6.58
CA ARG A 90 12.06 5.15 -5.43
C ARG A 90 11.39 4.31 -4.34
N HIS A 91 10.15 4.63 -4.00
CA HIS A 91 9.37 3.90 -3.00
C HIS A 91 8.98 2.49 -3.47
N VAL A 92 8.55 2.32 -4.72
CA VAL A 92 8.28 0.98 -5.28
C VAL A 92 9.57 0.15 -5.35
N ARG A 93 10.70 0.75 -5.74
CA ARG A 93 12.01 0.08 -5.70
C ARG A 93 12.36 -0.35 -4.29
N SER A 94 12.18 0.52 -3.29
CA SER A 94 12.45 0.19 -1.88
C SER A 94 11.56 -0.94 -1.38
N LEU A 95 10.28 -0.95 -1.74
CA LEU A 95 9.31 -1.98 -1.32
C LEU A 95 9.71 -3.38 -1.81
N PHE A 96 10.21 -3.50 -3.04
CA PHE A 96 10.51 -4.79 -3.67
C PHE A 96 11.99 -5.21 -3.64
N LEU A 97 12.90 -4.24 -3.65
CA LEU A 97 14.35 -4.45 -3.73
C LEU A 97 15.12 -3.89 -2.53
N GLY A 98 14.45 -3.34 -1.52
CA GLY A 98 15.10 -2.86 -0.30
C GLY A 98 15.93 -3.95 0.36
N ARG A 99 17.13 -3.59 0.83
CA ARG A 99 17.98 -4.51 1.59
C ARG A 99 17.28 -4.78 2.92
N ARG A 100 16.80 -6.01 3.08
CA ARG A 100 16.28 -6.51 4.36
C ARG A 100 17.49 -6.93 5.18
N ASP A 101 17.76 -6.24 6.29
CA ASP A 101 18.83 -6.64 7.18
C ASP A 101 18.52 -8.03 7.74
N VAL A 102 19.52 -8.91 7.68
CA VAL A 102 19.49 -10.20 8.35
C VAL A 102 19.36 -9.92 9.85
N GLN A 103 18.32 -10.52 10.44
CA GLN A 103 18.02 -10.59 11.87
C GLN A 103 19.20 -10.26 12.80
N SER A 104 18.99 -9.29 13.69
CA SER A 104 19.72 -9.18 14.94
C SER A 104 19.80 -10.57 15.60
N PRO A 105 20.98 -11.06 16.02
CA PRO A 105 21.10 -12.38 16.59
C PRO A 105 20.28 -12.50 17.88
N ASP A 106 19.55 -13.62 17.99
CA ASP A 106 18.88 -14.08 19.19
C ASP A 106 19.76 -13.90 20.43
N LEU A 107 19.30 -13.08 21.38
CA LEU A 107 19.76 -13.16 22.76
C LEU A 107 18.90 -14.21 23.48
N THR A 108 19.18 -15.47 23.20
CA THR A 108 18.82 -16.60 24.06
C THR A 108 20.07 -17.09 24.77
N ASP A 109 20.46 -16.41 25.85
CA ASP A 109 20.98 -17.10 27.05
C ASP A 109 21.22 -16.10 28.20
N ALA A 110 20.32 -16.10 29.18
CA ALA A 110 20.64 -15.75 30.55
C ALA A 110 19.64 -16.45 31.47
N THR A 111 20.05 -17.64 31.88
CA THR A 111 19.47 -18.43 32.95
C THR A 111 19.40 -17.66 34.28
N SER A 112 18.45 -18.09 35.10
CA SER A 112 18.05 -17.58 36.40
C SER A 112 19.16 -17.06 37.33
N SER A 113 18.89 -15.96 38.03
CA SER A 113 19.22 -15.89 39.45
C SER A 113 18.12 -15.13 40.22
N HIS A 114 17.45 -15.89 41.08
CA HIS A 114 16.58 -15.38 42.12
C HIS A 114 17.37 -14.46 43.05
N THR A 115 16.87 -13.26 43.34
CA THR A 115 17.11 -12.63 44.64
C THR A 115 15.79 -12.06 45.17
N LYS A 116 15.32 -12.74 46.20
CA LYS A 116 14.13 -12.48 46.99
C LYS A 116 14.49 -11.36 47.98
N VAL A 117 13.83 -10.20 47.91
CA VAL A 117 13.85 -9.23 49.02
C VAL A 117 12.42 -8.97 49.49
N SER A 118 12.26 -9.34 50.74
CA SER A 118 11.09 -9.36 51.61
C SER A 118 10.60 -7.95 51.95
N LEU A 119 9.29 -7.74 51.82
CA LEU A 119 8.55 -6.66 52.48
C LEU A 119 8.13 -7.13 53.87
N SER A 120 8.37 -6.28 54.88
CA SER A 120 7.74 -6.39 56.20
C SER A 120 7.22 -5.01 56.60
N PRO A 121 6.03 -4.92 57.23
CA PRO A 121 5.35 -3.66 57.50
C PRO A 121 5.75 -3.10 58.87
N SER A 122 5.71 -1.79 59.04
CA SER A 122 5.75 -1.16 60.36
C SER A 122 4.81 0.03 60.40
N GLN A 123 4.04 0.02 61.48
CA GLN A 123 2.80 0.73 61.76
C GLN A 123 3.04 2.12 62.41
N PRO A 124 1.98 2.88 62.80
CA PRO A 124 1.90 4.34 62.70
C PRO A 124 2.22 5.07 64.01
N GLN A 125 2.45 6.38 63.93
CA GLN A 125 2.25 7.29 65.07
C GLN A 125 1.59 8.62 64.67
N SER A 126 0.58 8.96 65.47
CA SER A 126 -0.29 10.12 65.50
C SER A 126 0.37 11.37 66.11
N LEU A 127 -0.11 12.57 65.74
CA LEU A 127 -0.68 13.60 66.65
C LEU A 127 -1.09 14.87 65.87
N SER A 128 -2.26 15.41 66.23
CA SER A 128 -3.04 16.52 65.63
C SER A 128 -2.69 17.89 66.30
N PRO A 129 -3.47 18.99 66.16
CA PRO A 129 -3.92 19.74 64.97
C PRO A 129 -3.62 21.26 65.10
N THR A 130 -3.55 22.04 64.02
CA THR A 130 -3.94 23.48 64.07
C THR A 130 -4.17 24.09 62.68
N GLN A 131 -5.16 24.97 62.61
CA GLN A 131 -5.71 25.64 61.42
C GLN A 131 -4.78 26.73 60.85
N SER A 132 -4.80 26.97 59.54
CA SER A 132 -5.19 28.26 58.94
C SER A 132 -4.91 28.32 57.43
N HIS A 133 -5.76 29.09 56.75
CA HIS A 133 -5.84 29.34 55.32
C HIS A 133 -4.55 29.92 54.70
N SER A 134 -4.18 29.47 53.50
CA SER A 134 -3.94 30.36 52.35
C SER A 134 -3.58 29.59 51.07
N LYS A 135 -4.16 30.06 49.97
CA LYS A 135 -4.03 29.60 48.58
C LYS A 135 -2.60 29.69 48.06
N SER A 136 -2.15 28.64 47.37
CA SER A 136 -1.26 28.75 46.19
C SER A 136 -1.09 27.37 45.53
N GLN A 137 -1.59 27.25 44.30
CA GLN A 137 -1.38 26.10 43.41
C GLN A 137 0.12 25.96 43.07
N PRO A 138 0.70 24.75 43.10
CA PRO A 138 1.90 24.47 42.32
C PRO A 138 1.50 24.12 40.89
N GLN A 139 2.03 24.87 39.92
CA GLN A 139 2.01 24.51 38.50
C GLN A 139 2.69 23.16 38.32
N LEU A 140 1.92 22.11 38.05
CA LEU A 140 2.45 20.90 37.44
C LEU A 140 2.71 21.23 35.97
N GLN A 141 3.99 21.46 35.64
CA GLN A 141 4.47 21.34 34.27
C GLN A 141 4.09 19.95 33.77
N SER A 142 3.14 19.88 32.85
CA SER A 142 2.85 18.67 32.10
C SER A 142 4.09 18.32 31.28
N GLN A 143 4.91 17.42 31.81
CA GLN A 143 5.92 16.72 31.05
C GLN A 143 5.20 15.96 29.95
N VAL A 144 5.22 16.52 28.75
CA VAL A 144 4.94 15.79 27.51
C VAL A 144 5.85 14.56 27.53
N PRO A 145 5.33 13.33 27.39
CA PRO A 145 6.17 12.15 27.29
C PRO A 145 7.16 12.36 26.14
N SER A 146 8.43 12.40 26.50
CA SER A 146 9.54 12.53 25.57
C SER A 146 9.43 11.47 24.49
N ARG A 147 9.28 11.95 23.26
CA ARG A 147 9.43 11.28 21.97
C ARG A 147 10.30 10.01 22.10
N SER A 148 9.67 8.84 22.06
CA SER A 148 10.39 7.62 21.70
C SER A 148 11.07 7.87 20.35
N PRO A 149 12.34 7.49 20.14
CA PRO A 149 12.95 7.54 18.82
C PRO A 149 12.08 6.74 17.85
N PRO A 150 12.06 7.06 16.53
CA PRO A 150 11.36 6.22 15.57
C PRO A 150 11.91 4.81 15.72
N GLN A 151 11.06 3.90 16.22
CA GLN A 151 11.39 2.48 16.26
C GLN A 151 11.72 2.08 14.81
N SER A 152 12.79 1.31 14.65
CA SER A 152 13.34 0.91 13.35
C SER A 152 12.23 0.43 12.42
N ARG A 153 12.01 1.17 11.31
CA ARG A 153 11.08 0.84 10.23
C ARG A 153 11.56 -0.40 9.46
N SER A 154 11.52 -1.56 10.09
CA SER A 154 11.99 -2.84 9.53
C SER A 154 10.83 -3.80 9.21
N ASP A 155 10.63 -4.03 7.91
CA ASP A 155 10.67 -5.37 7.28
C ASP A 155 9.47 -6.32 7.30
N LYS A 156 8.22 -5.85 7.18
CA LYS A 156 7.14 -6.79 6.85
C LYS A 156 6.25 -6.31 5.71
N ILE A 157 6.71 -6.54 4.47
CA ILE A 157 5.84 -6.80 3.31
C ILE A 157 4.63 -7.59 3.81
N PRO A 158 3.40 -7.07 3.67
CA PRO A 158 2.21 -7.72 4.22
C PRO A 158 2.11 -9.19 3.79
N GLY A 159 1.58 -10.05 4.66
CA GLY A 159 1.48 -11.48 4.38
C GLY A 159 0.71 -11.77 3.08
N TRP A 160 -0.34 -11.00 2.79
CA TRP A 160 -1.07 -11.07 1.53
C TRP A 160 -0.20 -10.76 0.31
N LEU A 161 0.70 -9.77 0.42
CA LEU A 161 1.57 -9.34 -0.67
C LEU A 161 2.65 -10.40 -0.94
N ARG A 162 3.22 -10.99 0.12
CA ARG A 162 4.11 -12.15 0.00
C ARG A 162 3.41 -13.33 -0.67
N SER A 163 2.17 -13.59 -0.29
CA SER A 163 1.42 -14.71 -0.83
C SER A 163 1.02 -14.51 -2.29
N LEU A 164 0.56 -13.30 -2.64
CA LEU A 164 0.24 -12.88 -4.00
C LEU A 164 1.46 -13.06 -4.92
N LEU A 165 2.64 -12.67 -4.42
CA LEU A 165 3.88 -12.72 -5.18
C LEU A 165 4.67 -14.02 -5.00
N LYS A 166 4.14 -15.01 -4.24
CA LYS A 166 4.79 -16.31 -4.03
C LYS A 166 5.09 -17.04 -5.34
N ASN A 167 4.23 -16.84 -6.35
CA ASN A 167 4.40 -17.38 -7.69
C ASN A 167 5.04 -16.38 -8.66
N ALA A 168 5.12 -15.09 -8.30
CA ALA A 168 5.78 -14.05 -9.06
C ALA A 168 7.26 -13.97 -8.62
N LYS A 169 8.02 -15.00 -9.02
CA LYS A 169 9.44 -15.18 -8.67
C LYS A 169 10.29 -13.94 -9.03
N GLN A 170 9.79 -13.07 -9.92
CA GLN A 170 10.48 -11.90 -10.46
C GLN A 170 10.21 -10.58 -9.75
N ILE A 171 9.24 -10.51 -8.81
CA ILE A 171 8.85 -9.25 -8.15
C ILE A 171 9.31 -9.19 -6.68
N LEU A 172 9.36 -10.32 -5.96
CA LEU A 172 9.94 -10.39 -4.62
C LEU A 172 11.32 -11.03 -4.63
N VAL A 173 12.34 -10.25 -4.28
CA VAL A 173 13.67 -10.81 -4.01
C VAL A 173 13.69 -11.33 -2.58
N ASP A 174 13.46 -12.63 -2.38
CA ASP A 174 13.72 -13.29 -1.10
C ASP A 174 15.19 -13.69 -1.00
N SER A 175 15.93 -12.96 -0.15
CA SER A 175 17.37 -13.18 0.14
C SER A 175 17.70 -14.59 0.67
N SER A 176 16.70 -15.39 1.04
CA SER A 176 16.85 -16.73 1.62
C SER A 176 16.94 -17.87 0.59
N SER A 177 16.81 -17.60 -0.72
CA SER A 177 16.91 -18.63 -1.77
C SER A 177 18.11 -18.41 -2.72
N SER A 178 19.29 -18.16 -2.15
CA SER A 178 20.55 -18.20 -2.90
C SER A 178 20.93 -19.65 -3.25
N SER A 179 20.21 -20.26 -4.20
CA SER A 179 20.71 -21.45 -4.90
C SER A 179 21.77 -21.00 -5.92
N LYS A 180 22.94 -21.61 -5.85
CA LYS A 180 24.16 -21.29 -6.62
C LYS A 180 23.88 -20.94 -8.10
N GLY A 181 24.16 -19.68 -8.49
CA GLY A 181 24.49 -19.32 -9.88
C GLY A 181 23.52 -18.42 -10.64
N ASN A 182 22.27 -18.21 -10.19
CA ASN A 182 21.34 -17.29 -10.87
C ASN A 182 21.16 -16.01 -10.05
N SER A 183 21.51 -14.86 -10.66
CA SER A 183 21.14 -13.55 -10.13
C SER A 183 19.62 -13.46 -9.94
N PRO A 184 19.12 -12.81 -8.88
CA PRO A 184 17.69 -12.64 -8.70
C PRO A 184 17.10 -11.95 -9.93
N PRO A 185 15.92 -12.37 -10.39
CA PRO A 185 15.24 -11.72 -11.50
C PRO A 185 14.97 -10.24 -11.19
N PRO A 186 15.03 -9.37 -12.22
CA PRO A 186 14.97 -7.94 -12.00
C PRO A 186 13.53 -7.42 -11.84
N LEU A 187 13.35 -6.38 -11.01
CA LEU A 187 12.06 -5.70 -10.85
C LEU A 187 11.66 -5.01 -12.15
N ARG A 188 10.54 -5.41 -12.74
CA ARG A 188 9.99 -4.83 -13.95
C ARG A 188 8.73 -4.04 -13.66
N ILE A 189 8.72 -2.77 -14.10
CA ILE A 189 7.60 -1.85 -13.91
C ILE A 189 7.12 -1.34 -15.26
N TRP A 190 5.81 -1.38 -15.50
CA TRP A 190 5.19 -0.63 -16.57
C TRP A 190 4.71 0.73 -16.05
N LEU A 191 5.14 1.81 -16.71
CA LEU A 191 4.69 3.17 -16.45
C LEU A 191 4.48 3.86 -17.81
N ASP A 192 3.27 4.32 -18.07
CA ASP A 192 2.87 4.88 -19.37
C ASP A 192 3.77 6.07 -19.81
N LEU A 193 4.25 6.89 -18.86
CA LEU A 193 5.15 8.01 -19.13
C LEU A 193 6.46 7.60 -19.82
N LEU A 194 7.00 6.41 -19.48
CA LEU A 194 8.33 5.97 -19.92
C LEU A 194 8.28 4.73 -20.82
N CYS A 195 7.20 3.97 -20.80
CA CYS A 195 7.04 2.77 -21.63
C CYS A 195 6.40 3.07 -22.99
N ILE A 196 5.68 4.20 -23.11
CA ILE A 196 5.04 4.64 -24.36
C ILE A 196 5.86 5.76 -24.99
N ASN A 197 6.22 5.60 -26.27
CA ASN A 197 6.91 6.64 -27.00
C ASN A 197 5.91 7.73 -27.43
N ARG A 198 5.76 8.79 -26.63
CA ARG A 198 4.87 9.93 -26.93
C ARG A 198 5.27 10.74 -28.16
N GLN A 199 6.46 10.54 -28.70
CA GLN A 199 6.91 11.17 -29.96
C GLN A 199 6.48 10.35 -31.19
N ASP A 200 6.07 9.10 -31.02
CA ASP A 200 5.47 8.29 -32.07
C ASP A 200 3.95 8.53 -32.07
N ALA A 201 3.44 9.17 -33.12
CA ALA A 201 2.03 9.53 -33.24
C ALA A 201 1.08 8.31 -33.15
N LYS A 202 1.55 7.13 -33.54
CA LYS A 202 0.75 5.91 -33.54
C LYS A 202 0.69 5.28 -32.15
N GLU A 203 1.82 5.21 -31.44
CA GLU A 203 1.83 4.81 -30.03
C GLU A 203 1.00 5.77 -29.17
N GLU A 204 1.06 7.07 -29.47
CA GLU A 204 0.27 8.09 -28.77
C GLU A 204 -1.24 7.91 -29.00
N ALA A 205 -1.67 7.67 -30.25
CA ALA A 205 -3.06 7.37 -30.57
C ALA A 205 -3.55 6.06 -29.91
N GLU A 206 -2.66 5.10 -29.69
CA GLU A 206 -2.95 3.79 -29.07
C GLU A 206 -2.69 3.76 -27.56
N ARG A 207 -2.40 4.92 -26.93
CA ARG A 207 -2.01 5.01 -25.51
C ARG A 207 -2.99 4.30 -24.58
N ARG A 208 -4.29 4.56 -24.74
CA ARG A 208 -5.34 3.98 -23.90
C ARG A 208 -5.42 2.46 -24.03
N SER A 209 -5.27 1.94 -25.26
CA SER A 209 -5.25 0.49 -25.53
C SER A 209 -4.00 -0.16 -24.91
N SER A 210 -2.85 0.52 -25.00
CA SER A 210 -1.60 0.07 -24.38
C SER A 210 -1.70 -0.01 -22.86
N LEU A 211 -2.32 0.99 -22.22
CA LEU A 211 -2.59 0.98 -20.79
C LEU A 211 -3.48 -0.19 -20.37
N VAL A 212 -4.60 -0.41 -21.07
CA VAL A 212 -5.52 -1.51 -20.77
C VAL A 212 -4.82 -2.86 -20.85
N ARG A 213 -4.02 -3.06 -21.90
CA ARG A 213 -3.21 -4.28 -22.07
C ARG A 213 -2.19 -4.44 -20.94
N ALA A 214 -1.46 -3.38 -20.61
CA ALA A 214 -0.45 -3.42 -19.55
C ALA A 214 -1.06 -3.78 -18.19
N TYR A 215 -2.13 -3.07 -17.78
CA TYR A 215 -2.71 -3.24 -16.45
C TYR A 215 -3.40 -4.60 -16.28
N ARG A 216 -4.01 -5.15 -17.34
CA ARG A 216 -4.60 -6.49 -17.30
C ARG A 216 -3.58 -7.61 -17.14
N HIS A 217 -2.40 -7.47 -17.75
CA HIS A 217 -1.34 -8.46 -17.69
C HIS A 217 -0.38 -8.27 -16.50
N ALA A 218 -0.39 -7.10 -15.86
CA ALA A 218 0.43 -6.86 -14.67
C ALA A 218 -0.01 -7.76 -13.51
N GLN A 219 0.96 -8.26 -12.75
CA GLN A 219 0.69 -9.04 -11.53
C GLN A 219 -0.06 -8.21 -10.49
N MET A 220 0.25 -6.91 -10.44
CA MET A 220 -0.47 -5.89 -9.70
C MET A 220 -0.27 -4.52 -10.34
N VAL A 221 -1.13 -3.57 -10.00
CA VAL A 221 -0.89 -2.16 -10.31
C VAL A 221 -0.90 -1.37 -9.01
N ILE A 222 0.14 -0.57 -8.81
CA ILE A 222 0.39 0.19 -7.59
C ILE A 222 0.01 1.65 -7.86
N GLY A 223 -0.99 2.15 -7.14
CA GLY A 223 -1.34 3.56 -7.09
C GLY A 223 -0.49 4.28 -6.05
N TRP A 224 0.38 5.19 -6.48
CA TRP A 224 1.16 6.03 -5.59
C TRP A 224 0.30 7.17 -5.02
N LEU A 225 0.10 7.18 -3.70
CA LEU A 225 -0.68 8.19 -3.00
C LEU A 225 0.14 9.37 -2.48
N GLY A 226 1.47 9.33 -2.67
CA GLY A 226 2.39 10.37 -2.21
C GLY A 226 3.17 10.00 -0.94
N PRO A 227 4.02 10.92 -0.47
CA PRO A 227 4.76 10.74 0.78
C PRO A 227 3.82 10.67 1.99
N ALA A 228 4.37 10.18 3.09
CA ALA A 228 3.71 10.19 4.38
C ALA A 228 3.57 11.64 4.89
N ASP A 229 2.43 11.89 5.51
CA ASP A 229 2.19 13.04 6.38
C ASP A 229 2.15 12.58 7.85
N ASP A 230 1.91 13.51 8.76
CA ASP A 230 1.80 13.27 10.20
C ASP A 230 0.63 12.37 10.61
N THR A 231 -0.28 12.06 9.69
CA THR A 231 -1.46 11.23 9.93
C THR A 231 -1.41 9.85 9.26
N SER A 232 -0.43 9.64 8.38
CA SER A 232 -0.41 8.48 7.48
C SER A 232 -0.27 7.15 8.23
N ASP A 233 0.66 7.07 9.19
CA ASP A 233 0.89 5.85 9.96
C ASP A 233 -0.38 5.43 10.72
N LEU A 234 -1.03 6.38 11.41
CA LEU A 234 -2.28 6.14 12.12
C LEU A 234 -3.40 5.68 11.18
N ALA A 235 -3.51 6.25 9.99
CA ALA A 235 -4.52 5.84 9.01
C ALA A 235 -4.31 4.38 8.58
N ILE A 236 -3.07 4.01 8.29
CA ILE A 236 -2.70 2.64 7.90
C ILE A 236 -2.98 1.65 9.04
N ASP A 237 -2.65 2.02 10.27
CA ASP A 237 -2.90 1.19 11.46
C ASP A 237 -4.40 0.96 11.67
N ILE A 238 -5.22 2.00 11.54
CA ILE A 238 -6.68 1.89 11.65
C ILE A 238 -7.23 0.98 10.54
N ILE A 239 -6.82 1.20 9.28
CA ILE A 239 -7.25 0.39 8.14
C ILE A 239 -6.94 -1.09 8.40
N ARG A 240 -5.72 -1.41 8.83
CA ARG A 240 -5.27 -2.78 9.09
C ARG A 240 -5.99 -3.41 10.28
N ALA A 241 -6.15 -2.65 11.36
CA ALA A 241 -6.82 -3.13 12.57
C ALA A 241 -8.30 -3.45 12.29
N TRP A 242 -9.01 -2.55 11.62
CA TRP A 242 -10.41 -2.77 11.23
C TRP A 242 -10.55 -3.94 10.28
N ASP A 243 -9.72 -3.99 9.23
CA ASP A 243 -9.74 -5.08 8.26
C ASP A 243 -9.51 -6.45 8.90
N SER A 244 -8.58 -6.53 9.86
CA SER A 244 -8.22 -7.77 10.58
C SER A 244 -9.31 -8.25 11.54
N CYS A 245 -10.10 -7.34 12.12
CA CYS A 245 -11.20 -7.70 13.02
C CYS A 245 -12.51 -7.95 12.26
N MET A 246 -12.73 -7.26 11.14
CA MET A 246 -13.94 -7.35 10.36
C MET A 246 -14.09 -8.76 9.73
N PRO A 247 -15.31 -9.36 9.73
CA PRO A 247 -15.54 -10.66 9.11
C PRO A 247 -15.09 -10.71 7.65
N ILE A 248 -14.56 -11.84 7.20
CA ILE A 248 -14.06 -12.02 5.82
C ILE A 248 -15.17 -11.75 4.79
N ASN A 249 -16.39 -12.22 5.08
CA ASN A 249 -17.55 -12.07 4.19
C ASN A 249 -18.32 -10.76 4.40
N PHE A 250 -17.80 -9.81 5.18
CA PHE A 250 -18.50 -8.56 5.45
C PHE A 250 -18.83 -7.83 4.16
N GLY A 251 -20.12 -7.71 3.89
CA GLY A 251 -20.70 -7.12 2.72
C GLY A 251 -21.10 -8.07 1.60
N GLU A 252 -20.82 -9.36 1.70
CA GLU A 252 -21.29 -10.28 0.68
C GLU A 252 -22.84 -10.36 0.68
N PRO A 253 -23.49 -10.56 -0.49
CA PRO A 253 -24.95 -10.68 -0.54
C PRO A 253 -25.46 -11.78 0.41
N GLY A 254 -26.42 -11.45 1.27
CA GLY A 254 -26.98 -12.39 2.25
C GLY A 254 -26.22 -12.48 3.58
N ASP A 255 -25.01 -11.91 3.69
CA ASP A 255 -24.19 -11.99 4.91
C ASP A 255 -24.82 -11.18 6.06
N ARG A 256 -25.47 -10.05 5.75
CA ARG A 256 -26.18 -9.24 6.75
C ARG A 256 -27.36 -9.98 7.38
N GLU A 257 -28.12 -10.71 6.58
CA GLU A 257 -29.25 -11.50 7.05
C GLU A 257 -28.79 -12.71 7.88
N ALA A 258 -27.66 -13.31 7.50
CA ALA A 258 -27.08 -14.45 8.21
C ALA A 258 -26.39 -14.05 9.51
N HIS A 259 -25.75 -12.88 9.54
CA HIS A 259 -24.92 -12.39 10.64
C HIS A 259 -25.22 -10.93 11.00
N PRO A 260 -26.46 -10.60 11.41
CA PRO A 260 -26.86 -9.22 11.70
C PRO A 260 -26.01 -8.55 12.80
N GLU A 261 -25.44 -9.33 13.72
CA GLU A 261 -24.53 -8.86 14.77
C GLU A 261 -23.23 -8.23 14.24
N ASN A 262 -22.83 -8.55 13.01
CA ASN A 262 -21.64 -7.99 12.38
C ASN A 262 -21.87 -6.63 11.70
N TYR A 263 -23.12 -6.20 11.59
CA TYR A 263 -23.51 -4.96 10.91
C TYR A 263 -24.07 -3.95 11.89
N ALA A 264 -24.25 -2.71 11.41
CA ALA A 264 -24.91 -1.68 12.18
C ALA A 264 -26.32 -2.10 12.63
N PRO A 265 -26.72 -1.75 13.86
CA PRO A 265 -25.99 -0.90 14.81
C PRO A 265 -25.00 -1.65 15.73
N ILE A 266 -24.97 -2.98 15.71
CA ILE A 266 -24.25 -3.79 16.71
C ILE A 266 -22.73 -3.80 16.44
N MET A 267 -22.33 -4.13 15.21
CA MET A 267 -20.93 -4.21 14.76
C MET A 267 -20.00 -4.92 15.77
N GLN A 268 -20.35 -6.12 16.24
CA GLN A 268 -19.66 -6.79 17.36
C GLN A 268 -18.14 -6.92 17.16
N TRP A 269 -17.69 -7.04 15.91
CA TRP A 269 -16.28 -7.17 15.55
C TRP A 269 -15.46 -5.91 15.84
N MET A 270 -16.10 -4.76 16.02
CA MET A 270 -15.42 -3.50 16.38
C MET A 270 -14.93 -3.50 17.83
N GLY A 271 -15.44 -4.34 18.71
CA GLY A 271 -15.11 -4.31 20.16
C GLY A 271 -13.60 -4.21 20.46
N PRO A 272 -12.73 -5.05 19.89
CA PRO A 272 -11.28 -4.99 20.09
C PRO A 272 -10.63 -3.69 19.58
N VAL A 273 -11.25 -3.00 18.62
CA VAL A 273 -10.70 -1.82 17.91
C VAL A 273 -11.50 -0.54 18.14
N ALA A 274 -12.55 -0.57 18.94
CA ALA A 274 -13.43 0.58 19.21
C ALA A 274 -12.66 1.76 19.79
N HIS A 275 -11.63 1.48 20.58
CA HIS A 275 -10.75 2.48 21.19
C HIS A 275 -10.03 3.37 20.16
N LEU A 276 -9.82 2.90 18.93
CA LEU A 276 -9.22 3.69 17.86
C LEU A 276 -10.12 4.86 17.43
N SER A 277 -11.43 4.77 17.67
CA SER A 277 -12.40 5.81 17.35
C SER A 277 -12.72 6.73 18.52
N ASN A 278 -12.14 6.50 19.71
CA ASN A 278 -12.44 7.29 20.90
C ASN A 278 -12.12 8.78 20.68
N ILE A 279 -13.00 9.64 21.19
CA ILE A 279 -12.77 11.08 21.23
C ILE A 279 -11.89 11.38 22.45
N PRO A 280 -10.66 11.89 22.27
CA PRO A 280 -9.78 12.19 23.40
C PRO A 280 -10.34 13.29 24.31
N GLU A 281 -10.01 13.23 25.60
CA GLU A 281 -10.39 14.28 26.54
C GLU A 281 -9.87 15.66 26.10
N GLY A 282 -10.74 16.67 26.18
CA GLY A 282 -10.41 18.05 25.78
C GLY A 282 -10.57 18.36 24.29
N VAL A 283 -10.85 17.37 23.44
CA VAL A 283 -11.21 17.61 22.04
C VAL A 283 -12.68 18.02 21.95
N THR A 284 -12.93 19.25 21.50
CA THR A 284 -14.30 19.80 21.37
C THR A 284 -14.82 19.78 19.93
N ASP A 285 -13.95 19.90 18.93
CA ASP A 285 -14.33 19.74 17.52
C ASP A 285 -14.08 18.27 17.12
N PRO A 286 -15.11 17.51 16.70
CA PRO A 286 -14.91 16.14 16.23
C PRO A 286 -13.95 16.03 15.04
N ARG A 287 -13.74 17.11 14.28
CA ARG A 287 -12.72 17.18 13.21
C ARG A 287 -11.30 17.18 13.74
N ASP A 288 -11.10 17.46 15.02
CA ASP A 288 -9.79 17.43 15.66
C ASP A 288 -9.41 16.05 16.21
N VAL A 289 -10.33 15.09 16.17
CA VAL A 289 -10.07 13.70 16.60
C VAL A 289 -9.01 13.07 15.70
N PRO A 290 -7.90 12.53 16.27
CA PRO A 290 -6.78 12.01 15.49
C PRO A 290 -7.15 10.93 14.48
N SER A 291 -8.01 9.97 14.86
CA SER A 291 -8.41 8.88 13.96
C SER A 291 -9.26 9.35 12.79
N TYR A 292 -10.17 10.30 13.04
CA TYR A 292 -10.91 10.96 11.97
C TYR A 292 -9.98 11.71 11.02
N LYS A 293 -9.07 12.55 11.54
CA LYS A 293 -8.08 13.28 10.74
C LYS A 293 -7.27 12.34 9.86
N ALA A 294 -6.83 11.22 10.41
CA ALA A 294 -6.03 10.23 9.70
C ALA A 294 -6.78 9.57 8.54
N ILE A 295 -7.96 9.01 8.80
CA ILE A 295 -8.77 8.37 7.76
C ILE A 295 -9.23 9.39 6.70
N SER A 296 -9.65 10.58 7.13
CA SER A 296 -10.06 11.65 6.22
C SER A 296 -8.90 12.12 5.33
N SER A 297 -7.74 12.41 5.92
CA SER A 297 -6.53 12.79 5.18
C SER A 297 -6.15 11.73 4.14
N PHE A 298 -6.19 10.45 4.52
CA PHE A 298 -5.92 9.33 3.62
C PHE A 298 -6.91 9.24 2.45
N LEU A 299 -8.22 9.25 2.72
CA LEU A 299 -9.27 9.09 1.70
C LEU A 299 -9.43 10.33 0.80
N THR A 300 -9.01 11.50 1.28
CA THR A 300 -9.07 12.75 0.51
C THR A 300 -7.81 13.05 -0.29
N ARG A 301 -6.80 12.17 -0.26
CA ARG A 301 -5.58 12.33 -1.05
C ARG A 301 -5.92 12.58 -2.53
N PRO A 302 -5.16 13.46 -3.22
CA PRO A 302 -5.47 13.87 -4.59
C PRO A 302 -5.68 12.69 -5.55
N TYR A 303 -4.96 11.58 -5.36
CA TYR A 303 -5.11 10.37 -6.15
C TYR A 303 -6.56 9.85 -6.18
N PHE A 304 -7.21 9.75 -5.02
CA PHE A 304 -8.59 9.25 -4.89
C PHE A 304 -9.64 10.21 -5.46
N ARG A 305 -9.30 11.47 -5.71
CA ARG A 305 -10.20 12.46 -6.34
C ARG A 305 -10.25 12.35 -7.87
N ASN A 306 -9.37 11.54 -8.47
CA ASN A 306 -9.27 11.39 -9.93
C ASN A 306 -10.04 10.14 -10.39
N ALA A 307 -11.35 10.26 -10.63
CA ALA A 307 -12.17 9.09 -11.03
C ALA A 307 -11.58 8.32 -12.23
N TRP A 308 -11.03 9.01 -13.22
CA TRP A 308 -10.41 8.40 -14.40
C TRP A 308 -9.20 7.50 -14.06
N ILE A 309 -8.36 7.88 -13.08
CA ILE A 309 -7.21 7.06 -12.68
C ILE A 309 -7.66 5.80 -11.96
N LEU A 310 -8.77 5.89 -11.22
CA LEU A 310 -9.36 4.78 -10.49
C LEU A 310 -10.10 3.82 -11.43
N ASP A 311 -10.75 4.33 -12.47
CA ASP A 311 -11.34 3.52 -13.53
C ASP A 311 -10.25 2.73 -14.29
N ASP A 312 -9.09 3.34 -14.54
CA ASP A 312 -7.95 2.64 -15.11
C ASP A 312 -7.38 1.61 -14.13
N MET A 313 -7.20 1.96 -12.85
CA MET A 313 -6.75 1.02 -11.80
C MET A 313 -7.67 -0.20 -11.65
N ALA A 314 -8.97 -0.05 -11.87
CA ALA A 314 -9.93 -1.16 -11.80
C ALA A 314 -9.65 -2.26 -12.82
N LEU A 315 -8.95 -1.95 -13.93
CA LEU A 315 -8.51 -2.93 -14.94
C LEU A 315 -7.42 -3.87 -14.43
N ALA A 316 -6.75 -3.52 -13.33
CA ALA A 316 -5.68 -4.31 -12.76
C ALA A 316 -6.19 -5.63 -12.18
N ARG A 317 -5.41 -6.70 -12.36
CA ARG A 317 -5.67 -7.98 -11.67
C ARG A 317 -5.64 -7.80 -10.15
N PHE A 318 -4.65 -7.07 -9.67
CA PHE A 318 -4.53 -6.73 -8.26
C PHE A 318 -4.19 -5.24 -8.09
N PRO A 319 -5.17 -4.37 -7.83
CA PRO A 319 -4.91 -2.98 -7.47
C PRO A 319 -4.44 -2.88 -6.02
N ALA A 320 -3.40 -2.08 -5.78
CA ALA A 320 -2.90 -1.73 -4.46
C ALA A 320 -2.51 -0.25 -4.41
N PHE A 321 -2.42 0.32 -3.21
CA PHE A 321 -2.08 1.71 -2.99
C PHE A 321 -0.87 1.81 -2.07
N LEU A 322 0.10 2.63 -2.45
CA LEU A 322 1.34 2.84 -1.72
C LEU A 322 1.38 4.28 -1.18
N VAL A 323 1.60 4.43 0.13
CA VAL A 323 1.83 5.70 0.82
C VAL A 323 3.18 5.61 1.51
N ALA A 324 4.14 6.46 1.14
CA ALA A 324 5.52 6.28 1.56
C ALA A 324 6.00 4.82 1.35
N ASP A 325 6.28 4.10 2.42
CA ASP A 325 6.75 2.72 2.49
C ASP A 325 5.63 1.71 2.78
N GLU A 326 4.40 2.17 3.02
CA GLU A 326 3.28 1.33 3.43
C GLU A 326 2.30 1.06 2.28
N ILE A 327 2.05 -0.23 2.03
CA ILE A 327 1.13 -0.70 1.00
C ILE A 327 -0.18 -1.22 1.59
N VAL A 328 -1.29 -0.81 0.98
CA VAL A 328 -2.67 -1.17 1.32
C VAL A 328 -3.34 -1.77 0.09
N SER A 329 -4.03 -2.90 0.25
CA SER A 329 -4.76 -3.49 -0.86
C SER A 329 -6.06 -2.74 -1.14
N TRP A 330 -6.55 -2.79 -2.38
CA TRP A 330 -7.84 -2.18 -2.70
C TRP A 330 -9.01 -2.80 -1.90
N LYS A 331 -8.93 -4.08 -1.52
CA LYS A 331 -9.93 -4.77 -0.69
C LYS A 331 -10.06 -4.10 0.68
N GLN A 332 -8.93 -3.74 1.30
CA GLN A 332 -8.90 -3.02 2.59
C GLN A 332 -9.59 -1.66 2.47
N ILE A 333 -9.36 -0.94 1.36
CA ILE A 333 -10.03 0.33 1.10
C ILE A 333 -11.53 0.13 0.86
N LEU A 334 -11.95 -0.90 0.13
CA LEU A 334 -13.38 -1.21 -0.04
C LEU A 334 -14.07 -1.54 1.28
N ARG A 335 -13.44 -2.37 2.11
CA ARG A 335 -13.97 -2.77 3.41
C ARG A 335 -14.13 -1.57 4.33
N LEU A 336 -13.13 -0.67 4.34
CA LEU A 336 -13.22 0.63 5.02
C LEU A 336 -14.40 1.47 4.49
N ASN A 337 -14.56 1.60 3.17
CA ASN A 337 -15.68 2.34 2.57
C ASN A 337 -17.03 1.77 3.03
N ARG A 338 -17.15 0.45 3.04
CA ARG A 338 -18.39 -0.24 3.35
C ARG A 338 -18.79 -0.11 4.81
N VAL A 339 -17.85 -0.24 5.74
CA VAL A 339 -18.16 0.02 7.15
C VAL A 339 -18.47 1.50 7.38
N ASN A 340 -17.75 2.43 6.72
CA ASN A 340 -18.06 3.85 6.84
C ASN A 340 -19.48 4.18 6.35
N GLU A 341 -19.92 3.58 5.25
CA GLU A 341 -21.28 3.71 4.74
C GLU A 341 -22.31 3.14 5.74
N ASP A 342 -22.10 1.92 6.25
CA ASP A 342 -23.05 1.28 7.18
C ASP A 342 -23.15 2.06 8.51
N ILE A 343 -22.04 2.55 9.07
CA ILE A 343 -22.04 3.45 10.24
C ILE A 343 -22.77 4.75 9.93
N LYS A 344 -22.52 5.36 8.78
CA LYS A 344 -23.13 6.64 8.42
C LYS A 344 -24.65 6.51 8.26
N ASP A 345 -25.13 5.44 7.65
CA ASP A 345 -26.55 5.23 7.36
C ASP A 345 -27.34 4.74 8.57
N HIS A 346 -26.75 3.87 9.39
CA HIS A 346 -27.48 3.17 10.46
C HIS A 346 -26.98 3.52 11.87
N GLY A 347 -25.78 4.09 12.01
CA GLY A 347 -25.10 4.30 13.29
C GLY A 347 -24.37 3.03 13.76
N ALA A 348 -23.57 3.14 14.82
CA ALA A 348 -22.98 1.97 15.46
C ALA A 348 -22.79 2.22 16.96
N GLU A 349 -23.19 1.25 17.79
CA GLU A 349 -23.11 1.35 19.25
C GLU A 349 -21.65 1.51 19.74
N MET A 350 -20.70 0.93 19.00
CA MET A 350 -19.27 0.96 19.29
C MET A 350 -18.51 2.11 18.60
N PHE A 351 -19.22 3.06 17.99
CA PHE A 351 -18.63 4.20 17.29
C PHE A 351 -19.24 5.53 17.77
N PRO A 352 -18.43 6.58 18.05
CA PRO A 352 -18.98 7.85 18.51
C PRO A 352 -19.91 8.49 17.48
N ASN A 353 -21.13 8.83 17.90
CA ASN A 353 -22.14 9.44 17.04
C ASN A 353 -21.69 10.81 16.50
N GLU A 354 -20.81 11.51 17.22
CA GLU A 354 -20.24 12.80 16.83
C GLU A 354 -19.40 12.70 15.56
N LEU A 355 -18.76 11.54 15.32
CA LEU A 355 -17.93 11.29 14.15
C LEU A 355 -18.73 10.77 12.95
N ARG A 356 -19.93 10.23 13.17
CA ARG A 356 -20.76 9.54 12.17
C ARG A 356 -20.97 10.37 10.89
N HIS A 357 -21.30 11.64 11.04
CA HIS A 357 -21.60 12.53 9.91
C HIS A 357 -20.34 12.99 9.16
N LEU A 358 -19.17 12.84 9.78
CA LEU A 358 -17.89 13.22 9.20
C LEU A 358 -17.27 12.11 8.34
N LEU A 359 -17.76 10.86 8.46
CA LEU A 359 -17.23 9.73 7.71
C LEU A 359 -17.24 10.00 6.20
N GLU A 360 -16.04 9.87 5.62
CA GLU A 360 -15.75 9.98 4.20
C GLU A 360 -15.66 8.61 3.55
N TYR A 361 -15.89 8.58 2.25
CA TYR A 361 -15.78 7.39 1.40
C TYR A 361 -15.35 7.83 0.00
N MET A 362 -14.75 6.89 -0.72
CA MET A 362 -14.49 7.02 -2.15
C MET A 362 -15.81 7.21 -2.90
N PRO A 363 -15.80 7.92 -4.04
CA PRO A 363 -17.00 8.08 -4.86
C PRO A 363 -17.63 6.72 -5.21
N LEU A 364 -18.96 6.58 -5.03
CA LEU A 364 -19.69 5.34 -5.29
C LEU A 364 -19.48 4.80 -6.71
N ASN A 365 -19.33 5.69 -7.69
CA ASN A 365 -19.03 5.30 -9.07
C ASN A 365 -17.72 4.52 -9.16
N THR A 366 -16.68 4.97 -8.46
CA THR A 366 -15.38 4.29 -8.42
C THR A 366 -15.51 2.90 -7.79
N VAL A 367 -16.16 2.82 -6.63
CA VAL A 367 -16.40 1.53 -5.95
C VAL A 367 -17.14 0.57 -6.88
N CYS A 368 -18.20 1.04 -7.54
CA CYS A 368 -18.93 0.27 -8.54
C CYS A 368 -18.04 -0.19 -9.70
N THR A 369 -17.15 0.65 -10.23
CA THR A 369 -16.23 0.26 -11.31
C THR A 369 -15.31 -0.88 -10.87
N PHE A 370 -14.70 -0.77 -9.68
CA PHE A 370 -13.82 -1.82 -9.16
C PHE A 370 -14.57 -3.15 -8.96
N LEU A 371 -15.77 -3.11 -8.34
CA LEU A 371 -16.59 -4.29 -8.13
C LEU A 371 -17.00 -4.93 -9.46
N LYS A 372 -17.47 -4.13 -10.43
CA LYS A 372 -17.87 -4.62 -11.76
C LYS A 372 -16.72 -5.32 -12.50
N GLU A 373 -15.53 -4.72 -12.52
CA GLU A 373 -14.38 -5.34 -13.20
C GLU A 373 -13.87 -6.55 -12.40
N PHE A 374 -14.01 -6.58 -11.06
CA PHE A 374 -13.73 -7.76 -10.25
C PHE A 374 -14.67 -8.93 -10.57
N ASP A 375 -15.99 -8.70 -10.57
CA ASP A 375 -17.01 -9.72 -10.88
C ASP A 375 -16.88 -10.24 -12.31
N LYS A 376 -16.54 -9.35 -13.25
CA LYS A 376 -16.27 -9.72 -14.63
C LYS A 376 -15.09 -10.68 -14.73
N ARG A 377 -13.99 -10.40 -14.02
CA ARG A 377 -12.81 -11.28 -14.00
C ARG A 377 -13.11 -12.65 -13.38
N GLN A 378 -13.85 -12.68 -12.27
CA GLN A 378 -14.28 -13.95 -11.67
C GLN A 378 -15.07 -14.81 -12.67
N ARG A 379 -16.00 -14.19 -13.41
CA ARG A 379 -16.76 -14.90 -14.45
C ARG A 379 -15.88 -15.38 -15.60
N GLU A 380 -14.94 -14.57 -16.07
CA GLU A 380 -13.99 -14.93 -17.13
C GLU A 380 -13.09 -16.10 -16.71
N ASP A 381 -12.62 -16.11 -15.46
CA ASP A 381 -11.83 -17.20 -14.89
C ASP A 381 -12.67 -18.50 -14.70
N GLU A 382 -13.96 -18.37 -14.36
CA GLU A 382 -14.89 -19.50 -14.19
C GLU A 382 -15.41 -20.10 -15.52
N THR A 383 -15.49 -19.30 -16.59
CA THR A 383 -15.99 -19.74 -17.91
C THR A 383 -14.93 -20.38 -18.81
N MET A 384 -13.66 -20.40 -18.41
CA MET A 384 -12.61 -21.13 -19.14
C MET A 384 -12.68 -22.64 -18.83
N PRO A 385 -13.05 -23.52 -19.79
CA PRO A 385 -12.97 -24.97 -19.58
C PRO A 385 -11.49 -25.40 -19.45
N PRO A 386 -11.19 -26.49 -18.71
CA PRO A 386 -9.83 -27.00 -18.53
C PRO A 386 -9.36 -27.73 -19.79
N MET A 387 -9.21 -27.02 -20.91
CA MET A 387 -8.77 -27.56 -22.20
C MET A 387 -8.03 -26.48 -22.97
N LEU A 388 -6.78 -26.20 -22.57
CA LEU A 388 -5.66 -25.78 -23.44
C LEU A 388 -4.31 -25.99 -22.71
N THR A 389 -4.21 -27.01 -21.85
CA THR A 389 -2.93 -27.53 -21.34
C THR A 389 -2.63 -28.88 -22.00
N HIS A 390 -2.11 -28.85 -23.22
CA HIS A 390 -1.36 -29.95 -23.85
C HIS A 390 -0.19 -29.26 -24.57
N THR A 391 1.08 -29.62 -24.42
CA THR A 391 1.74 -30.82 -23.88
C THR A 391 3.21 -30.44 -23.65
N THR A 392 3.84 -30.79 -22.54
CA THR A 392 4.64 -32.01 -22.49
C THR A 392 4.81 -32.50 -21.05
N THR A 393 4.56 -33.79 -20.89
CA THR A 393 4.69 -34.61 -19.70
C THR A 393 6.08 -34.52 -19.05
N SER A 394 6.14 -33.96 -17.85
CA SER A 394 6.79 -34.62 -16.72
C SER A 394 6.12 -34.15 -15.42
N SER A 395 5.86 -35.11 -14.53
CA SER A 395 5.07 -35.00 -13.31
C SER A 395 5.49 -33.84 -12.39
N GLY A 396 4.54 -32.95 -12.11
CA GLY A 396 4.66 -31.92 -11.08
C GLY A 396 3.33 -31.17 -10.93
N THR A 397 2.58 -31.47 -9.89
CA THR A 397 1.35 -30.75 -9.51
C THR A 397 1.66 -29.30 -9.16
N SER A 398 1.28 -28.36 -10.02
CA SER A 398 1.26 -26.92 -9.65
C SER A 398 0.55 -26.06 -10.70
N SER A 399 -0.74 -25.78 -10.48
CA SER A 399 -1.44 -24.61 -11.06
C SER A 399 -2.77 -24.30 -10.35
N THR A 400 -2.82 -24.40 -9.02
CA THR A 400 -4.06 -24.17 -8.23
C THR A 400 -3.86 -23.21 -7.04
N SER A 401 -2.76 -22.46 -7.01
CA SER A 401 -2.37 -21.69 -5.82
C SER A 401 -2.72 -20.20 -5.87
N ALA A 402 -2.98 -19.61 -7.05
CA ALA A 402 -3.34 -18.18 -7.16
C ALA A 402 -4.83 -17.92 -6.86
N LEU A 403 -5.72 -18.85 -7.24
CA LEU A 403 -7.16 -18.73 -7.06
C LEU A 403 -7.61 -18.96 -5.61
N SER A 404 -6.93 -19.84 -4.86
CA SER A 404 -7.23 -20.08 -3.44
C SER A 404 -6.90 -18.88 -2.55
N LEU A 405 -5.92 -18.06 -2.95
CA LEU A 405 -5.58 -16.83 -2.23
C LEU A 405 -6.57 -15.69 -2.48
N GLN A 406 -7.31 -15.71 -3.59
CA GLN A 406 -8.34 -14.70 -3.87
C GLN A 406 -9.65 -14.94 -3.11
N ARG A 407 -9.95 -16.21 -2.77
CA ARG A 407 -11.11 -16.62 -1.95
C ARG A 407 -10.84 -16.67 -0.44
N SER A 408 -9.59 -16.65 0.01
CA SER A 408 -9.22 -16.82 1.43
C SER A 408 -8.33 -15.71 2.01
N ILE A 409 -8.24 -14.56 1.34
CA ILE A 409 -7.66 -13.31 1.88
C ILE A 409 -8.69 -12.20 1.79
#